data_AF-A0A961KG43-F1
#
_entry.id   AF-A0A961KG43-F1
#
_cell.length_a   1.000
_cell.length_b   1.000
_cell.length_c   1.000
_cell.angle_alpha   90.00
_cell.angle_beta   90.00
_cell.angle_gamma   90.00
#
_symmetry.space_group_name_H-M   'P 1'
#
loop_
_entity.id
_entity.type
_entity.pdbx_description
1 polymer ?
#
loop_
_entity_poly.entity_id
_entity_poly.type
_entity_poly.pdbx_seq_one_letter_code
_entity_poly.pdbx_strand_id
1 'polypeptide(L)'
;MTKDKPWLFRTYAGHSTAKASNELYRTNLSKGQTGLSVAFDLPTQTGYDSDHVLSRGEVGKVGVPISHLGDMRALFDQIPLEQMNTSMTINATAPWLLALYIAVAEEQGADIAQLQGTVQNDII
;
A
#
# COMPACT_ATOMS: atom_id res chain seq x y z
N MET A 1 -4.54 35.00 12.38
CA MET A 1 -4.99 33.67 11.92
C MET A 1 -3.80 33.00 11.25
N THR A 2 -3.35 31.87 11.78
CA THR A 2 -2.32 31.03 11.14
C THR A 2 -2.89 30.42 9.86
N LYS A 3 -2.08 30.34 8.80
CA LYS A 3 -2.46 29.76 7.52
C LYS A 3 -2.73 28.26 7.68
N ASP A 4 -3.81 27.76 7.11
CA ASP A 4 -4.14 26.33 7.14
C ASP A 4 -3.05 25.49 6.46
N LYS A 5 -2.89 24.24 6.91
CA LYS A 5 -1.98 23.29 6.26
C LYS A 5 -2.47 22.99 4.84
N PRO A 6 -1.58 22.90 3.84
CA PRO A 6 -1.97 22.53 2.49
C PRO A 6 -2.47 21.07 2.43
N TRP A 7 -3.20 20.75 1.37
CA TRP A 7 -3.65 19.38 1.09
C TRP A 7 -2.46 18.42 0.87
N LEU A 8 -2.70 17.14 1.13
CA LEU A 8 -1.73 16.08 0.87
C LEU A 8 -1.66 15.79 -0.64
N PHE A 9 -0.46 15.67 -1.17
CA PHE A 9 -0.23 15.17 -2.52
C PHE A 9 -0.05 13.65 -2.42
N ARG A 10 -1.08 12.90 -2.83
CA ARG A 10 -1.06 11.44 -2.88
C ARG A 10 -1.31 10.96 -4.30
N THR A 11 -0.28 10.42 -4.94
CA THR A 11 -0.42 9.81 -6.26
C THR A 11 -0.83 8.36 -6.08
N TYR A 12 -1.93 7.97 -6.71
CA TYR A 12 -2.35 6.57 -6.81
C TYR A 12 -1.39 5.80 -7.72
N ALA A 13 -0.70 4.80 -7.16
CA ALA A 13 0.33 4.07 -7.88
C ALA A 13 0.51 2.65 -7.35
N GLY A 14 0.91 1.76 -8.24
CA GLY A 14 1.22 0.35 -7.98
C GLY A 14 1.16 -0.40 -9.31
N HIS A 15 2.20 -1.12 -9.67
CA HIS A 15 2.22 -1.97 -10.86
C HIS A 15 3.37 -2.98 -10.79
N SER A 16 3.25 -4.06 -11.57
CA SER A 16 4.26 -5.09 -11.74
C SER A 16 4.55 -5.87 -10.44
N THR A 17 5.50 -5.42 -9.62
CA THR A 17 5.95 -6.14 -8.42
C THR A 17 6.00 -5.20 -7.22
N ALA A 18 6.04 -5.76 -6.01
CA ALA A 18 6.19 -4.98 -4.78
C ALA A 18 7.47 -4.12 -4.80
N LYS A 19 8.59 -4.68 -5.27
CA LYS A 19 9.87 -3.96 -5.39
C LYS A 19 9.80 -2.81 -6.40
N ALA A 20 9.23 -3.04 -7.59
CA ALA A 20 9.09 -1.97 -8.58
C ALA A 20 8.16 -0.85 -8.09
N SER A 21 7.07 -1.22 -7.39
CA SER A 21 6.16 -0.26 -6.77
C SER A 21 6.84 0.54 -5.66
N ASN A 22 7.68 -0.10 -4.84
CA ASN A 22 8.50 0.59 -3.83
C ASN A 22 9.44 1.61 -4.47
N GLU A 23 10.19 1.23 -5.52
CA GLU A 23 11.10 2.13 -6.24
C GLU A 23 10.36 3.35 -6.79
N LEU A 24 9.15 3.16 -7.32
CA LEU A 24 8.26 4.23 -7.78
C LEU A 24 7.83 5.13 -6.61
N TYR A 25 7.41 4.57 -5.48
CA TYR A 25 7.01 5.33 -4.29
C TYR A 25 8.14 6.21 -3.79
N ARG A 26 9.34 5.63 -3.62
CA ARG A 26 10.52 6.37 -3.16
C ARG A 26 10.93 7.48 -4.13
N THR A 27 10.86 7.21 -5.43
CA THR A 27 11.09 8.21 -6.47
C THR A 27 10.10 9.37 -6.36
N ASN A 28 8.82 9.08 -6.14
CA ASN A 28 7.80 10.13 -6.01
C ASN A 28 7.95 10.92 -4.70
N LEU A 29 8.26 10.26 -3.59
CA LEU A 29 8.57 10.91 -2.31
C LEU A 29 9.76 11.88 -2.46
N SER A 30 10.83 11.47 -3.16
CA SER A 30 11.98 12.35 -3.42
C SER A 30 11.63 13.57 -4.31
N LYS A 31 10.53 13.51 -5.05
CA LYS A 31 10.02 14.58 -5.91
C LYS A 31 8.96 15.47 -5.21
N GLY A 32 8.72 15.25 -3.91
CA GLY A 32 7.82 16.09 -3.10
C GLY A 32 6.41 15.52 -2.90
N GLN A 33 6.16 14.25 -3.25
CA GLN A 33 4.94 13.57 -2.80
C GLN A 33 4.93 13.48 -1.27
N THR A 34 3.79 13.76 -0.63
CA THR A 34 3.68 13.87 0.84
C THR A 34 2.84 12.76 1.49
N GLY A 35 2.29 11.85 0.71
CA GLY A 35 1.65 10.63 1.19
C GLY A 35 1.55 9.58 0.09
N LEU A 36 1.27 8.33 0.45
CA LEU A 36 1.19 7.21 -0.49
C LEU A 36 -0.26 6.81 -0.75
N SER A 37 -0.54 6.31 -1.95
CA SER A 37 -1.83 5.71 -2.29
C SER A 37 -1.58 4.46 -3.13
N VAL A 38 -1.86 3.30 -2.55
CA VAL A 38 -1.49 1.98 -3.07
C VAL A 38 -2.61 1.43 -3.94
N ALA A 39 -2.24 1.06 -5.18
CA ALA A 39 -3.09 0.33 -6.12
C ALA A 39 -2.74 -1.17 -6.08
N PHE A 40 -3.70 -2.03 -5.76
CA PHE A 40 -3.50 -3.49 -5.74
C PHE A 40 -3.96 -4.14 -7.04
N ASP A 41 -3.36 -5.27 -7.41
CA ASP A 41 -3.78 -6.01 -8.60
C ASP A 41 -5.13 -6.73 -8.39
N LEU A 42 -5.71 -7.24 -9.48
CA LEU A 42 -7.03 -7.88 -9.43
C LEU A 42 -7.05 -9.15 -8.54
N PRO A 43 -6.06 -10.06 -8.59
CA PRO A 43 -5.96 -11.19 -7.66
C PRO A 43 -6.00 -10.76 -6.19
N THR A 44 -5.18 -9.78 -5.79
CA THR A 44 -5.15 -9.27 -4.41
C THR A 44 -6.50 -8.66 -4.00
N GLN A 45 -7.15 -7.93 -4.91
CA GLN A 45 -8.48 -7.35 -4.69
C GLN A 45 -9.59 -8.41 -4.51
N THR A 46 -9.43 -9.56 -5.15
CA THR A 46 -10.43 -10.65 -5.16
C THR A 46 -10.09 -11.80 -4.21
N GLY A 47 -8.97 -11.73 -3.49
CA GLY A 47 -8.58 -12.70 -2.47
C GLY A 47 -7.90 -13.96 -3.01
N TYR A 48 -7.27 -13.87 -4.18
CA TYR A 48 -6.48 -14.96 -4.74
C TYR A 48 -4.97 -14.71 -4.62
N ASP A 49 -4.23 -15.75 -4.28
CA ASP A 49 -2.78 -15.75 -4.38
C ASP A 49 -2.31 -15.69 -5.84
N SER A 50 -1.08 -15.24 -6.04
CA SER A 50 -0.52 -15.02 -7.38
C SER A 50 -0.39 -16.32 -8.20
N ASP A 51 -0.26 -17.47 -7.55
CA ASP A 51 -0.15 -18.80 -8.18
C ASP A 51 -1.51 -19.49 -8.39
N HIS A 52 -2.60 -18.91 -7.88
CA HIS A 52 -3.94 -19.45 -8.06
C HIS A 52 -4.34 -19.44 -9.54
N VAL A 53 -5.06 -20.47 -9.99
CA VAL A 53 -5.40 -20.66 -11.41
C VAL A 53 -6.19 -19.48 -12.00
N LEU A 54 -7.03 -18.84 -11.19
CA LEU A 54 -7.83 -17.67 -11.59
C LEU A 54 -7.03 -16.36 -11.65
N SER A 55 -5.81 -16.33 -11.12
CA SER A 55 -4.94 -15.14 -11.12
C SER A 55 -4.15 -14.99 -12.43
N ARG A 56 -4.08 -16.06 -13.24
CA ARG A 56 -3.28 -16.10 -14.46
C ARG A 56 -3.62 -14.95 -15.41
N GLY A 57 -2.61 -14.16 -15.77
CA GLY A 57 -2.72 -13.04 -16.70
C GLY A 57 -3.11 -11.70 -16.05
N GLU A 58 -3.46 -11.69 -14.75
CA GLU A 58 -3.87 -10.48 -14.03
C GLU A 58 -2.88 -10.07 -12.92
N VAL A 59 -1.97 -10.96 -12.53
CA VAL A 59 -0.91 -10.69 -11.54
C VAL A 59 -0.08 -9.47 -11.96
N GLY A 60 -0.08 -8.43 -11.12
CA GLY A 60 0.72 -7.22 -11.32
C GLY A 60 0.31 -6.31 -12.48
N LYS A 61 -0.80 -6.60 -13.17
CA LYS A 61 -1.19 -5.90 -14.41
C LYS A 61 -1.77 -4.51 -14.16
N VAL A 62 -2.59 -4.37 -13.12
CA VAL A 62 -3.32 -3.13 -12.79
C VAL A 62 -2.96 -2.56 -11.42
N GLY A 63 -2.00 -3.19 -10.74
CA GLY A 63 -1.63 -2.86 -9.36
C GLY A 63 -0.46 -3.71 -8.88
N VAL A 64 -0.08 -3.55 -7.61
CA VAL A 64 0.90 -4.40 -6.95
C VAL A 64 0.25 -5.72 -6.49
N PRO A 65 0.88 -6.88 -6.76
CA PRO A 65 0.45 -8.16 -6.18
C PRO A 65 0.93 -8.25 -4.72
N ILE A 66 0.04 -8.64 -3.80
CA ILE A 66 0.37 -8.93 -2.41
C ILE A 66 -0.32 -10.23 -2.01
N SER A 67 0.46 -11.31 -1.86
CA SER A 67 -0.03 -12.62 -1.42
C SER A 67 0.31 -12.88 0.05
N HIS A 68 1.43 -12.35 0.53
CA HIS A 68 1.89 -12.59 1.90
C HIS A 68 2.68 -11.42 2.51
N LEU A 69 3.06 -11.54 3.78
CA LEU A 69 3.81 -10.53 4.52
C LEU A 69 5.14 -10.13 3.82
N GLY A 70 5.80 -11.07 3.14
CA GLY A 70 7.03 -10.79 2.39
C GLY A 70 6.87 -9.74 1.29
N ASP A 71 5.70 -9.70 0.64
CA ASP A 71 5.42 -8.71 -0.41
C ASP A 71 5.16 -7.35 0.20
N MET A 72 4.45 -7.31 1.34
CA MET A 72 4.20 -6.07 2.07
C MET A 72 5.50 -5.45 2.59
N ARG A 73 6.43 -6.29 3.09
CA ARG A 73 7.79 -5.86 3.45
C ARG A 73 8.52 -5.27 2.25
N ALA A 74 8.49 -5.96 1.11
CA ALA A 74 9.14 -5.46 -0.11
C ALA A 74 8.51 -4.15 -0.62
N LEU A 75 7.20 -3.98 -0.47
CA LEU A 75 6.47 -2.78 -0.89
C LEU A 75 6.88 -1.55 -0.07
N PHE A 76 7.13 -1.73 1.23
CA PHE A 76 7.46 -0.64 2.16
C PHE A 76 8.91 -0.63 2.64
N ASP A 77 9.80 -1.36 1.96
CA ASP A 77 11.24 -1.32 2.26
C ASP A 77 11.75 0.13 2.20
N GLN A 78 12.50 0.55 3.23
CA GLN A 78 13.03 1.91 3.37
C GLN A 78 11.97 3.03 3.36
N ILE A 79 10.71 2.72 3.65
CA ILE A 79 9.62 3.68 3.85
C ILE A 79 9.14 3.56 5.31
N PRO A 80 9.42 4.54 6.19
CA PRO A 80 9.04 4.47 7.60
C PRO A 80 7.53 4.71 7.76
N LEU A 81 6.78 3.64 8.03
CA LEU A 81 5.31 3.66 8.01
C LEU A 81 4.69 4.61 9.05
N GLU A 82 5.31 4.74 10.23
CA GLU A 82 4.87 5.67 11.29
C GLU A 82 4.87 7.14 10.83
N GLN A 83 5.80 7.50 9.94
CA GLN A 83 5.97 8.88 9.47
C GLN A 83 5.17 9.17 8.20
N MET A 84 4.55 8.16 7.62
CA MET A 84 3.84 8.26 6.34
C MET A 84 2.33 8.37 6.54
N ASN A 85 1.69 9.06 5.59
CA ASN A 85 0.25 8.98 5.43
C ASN A 85 -0.10 8.09 4.24
N THR A 86 -0.51 6.86 4.54
CA THR A 86 -0.71 5.80 3.53
C THR A 86 -2.20 5.59 3.27
N SER A 87 -2.59 5.54 2.00
CA SER A 87 -3.93 5.12 1.57
C SER A 87 -3.84 3.77 0.87
N MET A 88 -4.75 2.85 1.19
CA MET A 88 -4.89 1.55 0.53
C MET A 88 -6.28 1.46 -0.12
N THR A 89 -6.31 1.47 -1.46
CA THR A 89 -7.54 1.33 -2.25
C THR A 89 -7.90 -0.15 -2.35
N ILE A 90 -8.50 -0.68 -1.30
CA ILE A 90 -8.83 -2.11 -1.15
C ILE A 90 -10.12 -2.27 -0.35
N ASN A 91 -10.96 -3.24 -0.74
CA ASN A 91 -12.31 -3.42 -0.18
C ASN A 91 -12.49 -4.83 0.40
N ALA A 92 -12.90 -5.81 -0.41
CA ALA A 92 -13.25 -7.15 0.09
C ALA A 92 -12.16 -7.82 0.94
N THR A 93 -10.88 -7.61 0.60
CA THR A 93 -9.72 -8.15 1.32
C THR A 93 -9.08 -7.14 2.29
N ALA A 94 -9.71 -5.98 2.52
CA ALA A 94 -9.16 -4.91 3.35
C ALA A 94 -8.67 -5.34 4.74
N PRO A 95 -9.39 -6.17 5.51
CA PRO A 95 -8.90 -6.62 6.82
C PRO A 95 -7.58 -7.39 6.74
N TRP A 96 -7.40 -8.22 5.70
CA TRP A 96 -6.17 -8.98 5.50
C TRP A 96 -5.00 -8.07 5.16
N LEU A 97 -5.18 -7.16 4.20
CA LEU A 97 -4.12 -6.24 3.78
C LEU A 97 -3.75 -5.25 4.91
N LEU A 98 -4.72 -4.82 5.72
CA LEU A 98 -4.47 -4.00 6.89
C LEU A 98 -3.66 -4.77 7.95
N ALA A 99 -3.94 -6.05 8.18
CA ALA A 99 -3.16 -6.87 9.10
C ALA A 99 -1.70 -7.00 8.64
N LEU A 100 -1.47 -7.23 7.34
CA LEU A 100 -0.11 -7.27 6.78
C LEU A 100 0.61 -5.91 6.93
N TYR A 101 -0.10 -4.80 6.67
CA TYR A 101 0.45 -3.44 6.83
C TYR A 101 0.88 -3.17 8.27
N ILE A 102 0.02 -3.51 9.25
CA ILE A 102 0.31 -3.33 10.68
C ILE A 102 1.51 -4.20 11.08
N ALA A 103 1.56 -5.46 10.66
CA ALA A 103 2.67 -6.35 10.97
C ALA A 103 4.02 -5.80 10.45
N VAL A 104 4.06 -5.22 9.24
CA VAL A 104 5.27 -4.54 8.72
C VAL A 104 5.61 -3.30 9.55
N ALA A 105 4.61 -2.52 9.96
CA ALA A 105 4.84 -1.35 10.81
C ALA A 105 5.44 -1.74 12.18
N GLU A 106 4.93 -2.80 12.82
CA GLU A 106 5.49 -3.35 14.05
C GLU A 106 6.93 -3.82 13.86
N GLU A 107 7.25 -4.49 12.75
CA GLU A 107 8.62 -4.91 12.42
C GLU A 107 9.58 -3.73 12.22
N GLN A 108 9.07 -2.58 11.76
CA GLN A 108 9.83 -1.33 11.69
C GLN A 108 9.96 -0.63 13.06
N GLY A 109 9.31 -1.14 14.11
CA GLY A 109 9.31 -0.57 15.45
C GLY A 109 8.30 0.56 15.67
N ALA A 110 7.28 0.68 14.80
CA ALA A 110 6.27 1.73 14.90
C ALA A 110 5.30 1.50 16.07
N ASP A 111 4.84 2.59 16.70
CA ASP A 111 3.64 2.59 17.52
C ASP A 111 2.40 2.60 16.63
N ILE A 112 1.62 1.51 16.65
CA ILE A 112 0.41 1.35 15.84
C ILE A 112 -0.56 2.52 16.04
N ALA A 113 -0.63 3.09 17.25
CA ALA A 113 -1.52 4.21 17.54
C ALA A 113 -1.15 5.50 16.79
N GLN A 114 0.08 5.61 16.29
CA GLN A 114 0.56 6.76 15.52
C GLN A 114 0.42 6.59 14.01
N LEU A 115 0.07 5.40 13.52
CA LEU A 115 -0.11 5.17 12.09
C LEU A 115 -1.20 6.07 11.53
N GLN A 116 -0.86 6.79 10.46
CA GLN A 116 -1.80 7.66 9.74
C GLN A 116 -2.11 7.08 8.38
N GLY A 117 -3.40 6.98 8.06
CA GLY A 117 -3.78 6.43 6.77
C GLY A 117 -5.26 6.25 6.57
N THR A 118 -5.57 5.56 5.49
CA THR A 118 -6.94 5.18 5.12
C THR A 118 -6.90 3.83 4.44
N VAL A 119 -7.88 2.98 4.77
CA VAL A 119 -8.22 1.80 3.98
C VAL A 119 -9.61 2.08 3.42
N GLN A 120 -9.81 1.88 2.12
CA GLN A 120 -11.10 2.22 1.49
C GLN A 120 -12.25 1.48 2.19
N ASN A 121 -12.16 0.15 2.30
CA ASN A 121 -13.07 -0.70 3.08
C ASN A 121 -14.56 -0.38 2.88
N ASP A 122 -14.94 -0.10 1.63
CA ASP A 122 -16.32 0.21 1.26
C ASP A 122 -16.82 -0.86 0.28
N ILE A 123 -17.84 -1.61 0.69
CA ILE A 123 -18.32 -2.82 0.00
C ILE A 123 -19.76 -2.67 -0.53
N ILE A 124 -20.44 -1.55 -0.23
CA ILE A 124 -21.84 -1.28 -0.58
C ILE A 124 -21.87 -0.18 -1.66
#